data_AF-A0A8X7UHJ9-F1
#
_entry.id   AF-A0A8X7UHJ9-F1
#
_cell.length_a   1.000
_cell.length_b   1.000
_cell.length_c   1.000
_cell.angle_alpha   90.00
_cell.angle_beta   90.00
_cell.angle_gamma   90.00
#
_symmetry.space_group_name_H-M   'P 1'
#
loop_
_entity.id
_entity.type
_entity.pdbx_description
1 polymer ?
#
loop_
_entity_poly.entity_id
_entity_poly.type
_entity_poly.pdbx_seq_one_letter_code
_entity_poly.pdbx_strand_id
1 'polypeptide(L)'
;MDFIKNLDTDTSLAILSCLDDPSDLVRASAVSRSWRHFVIKQSLSKNLCLKLFHQLASVDRILETSNEESSGSSSSVMEDNTTRLLEREHRVYALLAKGCTSSPIKSCVEDAITASSTDRLPEESILNTLDERERIGGTPSYWSSSGHHKTSVPETLVYKLKGDLCVITELSIQPFQDFFDPGRPIYSSHYVRFRFGHLDNKSHDKNNYVWTYTSQQFPMAQENRLQNFQLPEPVLCIGGFMLVEFLGRVQRCDIDDLYYICVTHVKAMGRSLTKSFRVVDPDESGKFGLKVLSYSDPQKMNEKEEEEAGPSVFRPMRNRNLEQLVNFLHRHSTDVQYVWPESDEDDESDEEEV
;
A
#
# COMPACT_ATOMS: atom_id res chain seq x y z
N MET A 1 -20.56 9.31 41.52
CA MET A 1 -21.40 8.09 41.42
C MET A 1 -20.96 7.33 40.19
N ASP A 2 -20.74 6.02 40.31
CA ASP A 2 -20.28 5.19 39.19
C ASP A 2 -21.49 4.49 38.57
N PHE A 3 -21.94 4.98 37.41
CA PHE A 3 -23.14 4.49 36.73
C PHE A 3 -23.11 2.99 36.42
N ILE A 4 -21.93 2.44 36.09
CA ILE A 4 -21.77 1.00 35.80
C ILE A 4 -22.03 0.15 37.04
N LYS A 5 -21.91 0.71 38.24
CA LYS A 5 -22.27 0.01 39.49
C LYS A 5 -23.76 0.05 39.81
N ASN A 6 -24.50 0.94 39.15
CA ASN A 6 -25.93 1.16 39.41
C ASN A 6 -26.83 0.51 38.36
N LEU A 7 -26.26 0.05 37.24
CA LEU A 7 -26.96 -0.67 36.19
C LEU A 7 -26.59 -2.15 36.17
N ASP A 8 -27.45 -2.98 35.58
CA ASP A 8 -27.07 -4.33 35.20
C ASP A 8 -26.05 -4.33 34.04
N THR A 9 -25.38 -5.47 33.88
CA THR A 9 -24.33 -5.67 32.89
C THR A 9 -24.83 -5.47 31.47
N ASP A 10 -26.03 -5.96 31.15
CA ASP A 10 -26.56 -5.95 29.79
C ASP A 10 -26.93 -4.53 29.36
N THR A 11 -27.56 -3.76 30.24
CA THR A 11 -27.87 -2.35 29.99
C THR A 11 -26.58 -1.53 29.85
N SER A 12 -25.58 -1.76 30.71
CA SER A 12 -24.28 -1.08 30.62
C SER A 12 -23.56 -1.40 29.31
N LEU A 13 -23.60 -2.67 28.89
CA LEU A 13 -23.02 -3.13 27.63
C LEU A 13 -23.72 -2.49 26.43
N ALA A 14 -25.05 -2.46 26.42
CA ALA A 14 -25.82 -1.86 25.34
C ALA A 14 -25.47 -0.38 25.16
N ILE A 15 -25.39 0.38 26.26
CA ILE A 15 -25.05 1.82 26.24
C ILE A 15 -23.64 2.05 25.71
N LEU A 16 -22.64 1.33 26.23
CA LEU A 16 -21.25 1.51 25.82
C LEU A 16 -20.97 0.98 24.41
N SER A 17 -21.76 0.02 23.93
CA SER A 17 -21.68 -0.48 22.55
C SER A 17 -22.21 0.51 21.51
N CYS A 18 -22.89 1.58 21.93
CA CYS A 18 -23.27 2.69 21.06
C CYS A 18 -22.11 3.67 20.79
N LEU A 19 -20.96 3.52 21.45
CA LEU A 19 -19.79 4.37 21.21
C LEU A 19 -19.06 3.93 19.94
N ASP A 20 -19.29 4.67 18.85
CA ASP A 20 -18.73 4.37 17.52
C ASP A 20 -17.38 5.06 17.25
N ASP A 21 -17.03 6.12 18.00
CA ASP A 21 -15.70 6.74 17.95
C ASP A 21 -14.74 6.00 18.89
N PRO A 22 -13.61 5.45 18.38
CA PRO A 22 -12.58 4.84 19.22
C PRO A 22 -12.10 5.74 20.36
N SER A 23 -12.10 7.06 20.15
CA SER A 23 -11.68 8.02 21.17
C SER A 23 -12.67 8.11 22.33
N ASP A 24 -13.97 7.95 22.07
CA ASP A 24 -15.00 7.91 23.12
C ASP A 24 -14.82 6.71 24.03
N LEU A 25 -14.47 5.55 23.48
CA LEU A 25 -14.24 4.36 24.28
C LEU A 25 -13.01 4.50 25.19
N VAL A 26 -11.95 5.15 24.69
CA VAL A 26 -10.76 5.47 25.51
C VAL A 26 -11.12 6.49 26.61
N ARG A 27 -11.92 7.52 26.29
CA ARG A 27 -12.43 8.48 27.28
C ARG A 27 -13.29 7.79 28.34
N ALA A 28 -14.17 6.89 27.93
CA ALA A 28 -15.01 6.07 28.82
C ALA A 28 -14.14 5.26 29.80
N SER A 29 -13.09 4.61 29.31
CA SER A 29 -12.11 3.91 30.16
C SER A 29 -11.35 4.81 31.14
N ALA A 30 -11.30 6.12 30.91
CA ALA A 30 -10.63 7.08 31.81
C ALA A 30 -11.54 7.61 32.93
N VAL A 31 -12.86 7.38 32.86
CA VAL A 31 -13.84 7.90 33.83
C VAL A 31 -13.64 7.31 35.23
N SER A 32 -13.51 5.99 35.34
CA SER A 32 -13.29 5.29 36.61
C SER A 32 -12.61 3.93 36.40
N ARG A 33 -12.09 3.34 37.48
CA ARG A 33 -11.56 1.96 37.43
C ARG A 33 -12.62 0.93 37.04
N SER A 34 -13.88 1.14 37.43
CA SER A 34 -14.96 0.21 37.07
C SER A 34 -15.35 0.33 35.61
N TRP A 35 -15.34 1.54 35.03
CA TRP A 35 -15.51 1.73 33.59
C TRP A 35 -14.42 1.07 32.78
N ARG A 36 -13.16 1.33 33.15
CA ARG A 36 -12.02 0.67 32.52
C ARG A 36 -12.15 -0.85 32.56
N HIS A 37 -12.42 -1.41 33.74
CA HIS A 37 -12.55 -2.85 33.90
C HIS A 37 -13.69 -3.41 33.07
N PHE A 38 -14.83 -2.73 33.02
CA PHE A 38 -15.98 -3.15 32.21
C PHE A 38 -15.67 -3.15 30.71
N VAL A 39 -15.09 -2.06 30.20
CA VAL A 39 -14.70 -1.92 28.79
C VAL A 39 -13.72 -3.03 28.37
N ILE A 40 -12.75 -3.34 29.24
CA ILE A 40 -11.74 -4.38 29.01
C ILE A 40 -12.37 -5.78 29.06
N LYS A 41 -13.16 -6.06 30.11
CA LYS A 41 -13.80 -7.36 30.31
C LYS A 41 -14.78 -7.72 29.18
N GLN A 42 -15.46 -6.72 28.61
CA GLN A 42 -16.40 -6.89 27.49
C GLN A 42 -15.74 -6.73 26.11
N SER A 43 -14.40 -6.61 26.05
CA SER A 43 -13.62 -6.48 24.81
C SER A 43 -14.12 -5.40 23.85
N LEU A 44 -14.66 -4.28 24.36
CA LEU A 44 -15.35 -3.29 23.53
C LEU A 44 -14.45 -2.68 22.45
N SER A 45 -13.16 -2.47 22.73
CA SER A 45 -12.23 -1.94 21.72
C SER A 45 -12.03 -2.90 20.56
N LYS A 46 -11.99 -4.20 20.85
CA LYS A 46 -11.87 -5.26 19.83
C LYS A 46 -13.15 -5.31 19.00
N ASN A 47 -14.31 -5.29 19.66
CA ASN A 47 -15.61 -5.31 18.99
C ASN A 47 -15.80 -4.09 18.08
N LEU A 48 -15.41 -2.90 18.54
CA LEU A 48 -15.45 -1.68 17.73
C LEU A 48 -14.51 -1.78 16.52
N CYS A 49 -13.27 -2.27 16.71
CA CYS A 49 -12.35 -2.53 15.60
C CYS A 49 -12.95 -3.47 14.55
N LEU A 50 -13.57 -4.56 14.97
CA LEU A 50 -14.20 -5.55 14.08
C LEU A 50 -15.42 -4.96 13.35
N LYS A 51 -16.17 -4.08 14.02
CA LYS A 51 -17.29 -3.34 13.42
C LYS A 51 -16.81 -2.37 12.33
N LEU A 52 -15.72 -1.65 12.59
CA LEU A 52 -15.13 -0.69 11.64
C LEU A 52 -14.39 -1.38 10.49
N PHE A 53 -13.72 -2.50 10.75
CA PHE A 53 -12.88 -3.21 9.81
C PHE A 53 -13.06 -4.72 9.95
N HIS A 54 -14.04 -5.27 9.24
CA HIS A 54 -14.37 -6.70 9.28
C HIS A 54 -13.18 -7.62 8.91
N GLN A 55 -12.19 -7.12 8.15
CA GLN A 55 -10.99 -7.88 7.78
C GLN A 55 -10.17 -8.31 9.00
N LEU A 56 -10.28 -7.60 10.13
CA LEU A 56 -9.63 -7.96 11.39
C LEU A 56 -10.15 -9.27 12.00
N ALA A 57 -11.28 -9.82 11.55
CA ALA A 57 -11.74 -11.14 11.96
C ALA A 57 -10.76 -12.27 11.55
N SER A 58 -9.83 -11.98 10.62
CA SER A 58 -8.73 -12.87 10.25
C SER A 58 -7.54 -12.83 11.22
N VAL A 59 -7.52 -11.90 12.18
CA VAL A 59 -6.46 -11.77 13.19
C VAL A 59 -6.88 -12.45 14.50
N ASP A 60 -6.10 -13.41 14.97
CA ASP A 60 -6.42 -14.20 16.18
C ASP A 60 -5.41 -14.02 17.32
N ARG A 61 -4.18 -13.61 17.01
CA ARG A 61 -3.07 -13.52 17.97
C ARG A 61 -2.44 -12.14 17.98
N ILE A 62 -2.10 -11.68 19.17
CA ILE A 62 -1.36 -10.43 19.41
C ILE A 62 0.01 -10.79 19.95
N LEU A 63 1.05 -10.28 19.28
CA LEU A 63 2.44 -10.47 19.66
C LEU A 63 3.05 -9.13 20.05
N GLU A 64 3.94 -9.12 21.03
CA GLU A 64 4.72 -7.95 21.40
C GLU A 64 6.20 -8.21 21.15
N THR A 65 6.95 -7.13 20.96
CA THR A 65 8.41 -7.21 20.92
C THR A 65 8.89 -7.27 22.37
N SER A 66 8.95 -8.46 22.95
CA SER A 66 9.52 -8.65 24.29
C SER A 66 11.04 -8.53 24.21
N ASN A 67 11.61 -7.54 24.89
CA ASN A 67 12.84 -7.79 25.62
C ASN A 67 12.44 -8.54 26.89
N GLU A 68 13.19 -9.56 27.26
CA GLU A 68 13.13 -10.37 28.49
C GLU A 68 12.50 -11.76 28.38
N GLU A 69 13.42 -12.72 28.34
CA GLU A 69 13.34 -13.99 29.05
C GLU A 69 12.99 -13.74 30.52
N SER A 70 11.93 -14.38 31.03
CA SER A 70 11.96 -14.98 32.37
C SER A 70 10.77 -15.89 32.62
N SER A 71 11.10 -16.98 33.30
CA SER A 71 10.32 -18.15 33.67
C SER A 71 9.45 -17.92 34.92
N GLY A 72 8.43 -18.77 35.11
CA GLY A 72 7.87 -19.03 36.45
C GLY A 72 6.35 -19.23 36.52
N SER A 73 5.93 -20.46 36.85
CA SER A 73 4.55 -20.93 37.02
C SER A 73 3.97 -20.64 38.43
N SER A 74 2.65 -20.39 38.55
CA SER A 74 1.79 -20.85 39.68
C SER A 74 0.30 -20.65 39.37
N SER A 75 -0.63 -21.28 40.09
CA SER A 75 -2.06 -21.36 39.68
C SER A 75 -2.93 -20.12 39.95
N SER A 76 -2.46 -19.12 40.72
CA SER A 76 -3.08 -17.76 40.76
C SER A 76 -2.70 -16.91 39.54
N VAL A 77 -1.73 -17.38 38.77
CA VAL A 77 -1.24 -16.72 37.55
C VAL A 77 -2.29 -16.82 36.45
N MET A 78 -3.24 -17.76 36.47
CA MET A 78 -4.20 -17.91 35.37
C MET A 78 -5.18 -16.72 35.28
N GLU A 79 -5.71 -16.25 36.41
CA GLU A 79 -6.68 -15.13 36.45
C GLU A 79 -5.97 -13.77 36.25
N ASP A 80 -4.76 -13.62 36.80
CA ASP A 80 -3.88 -12.47 36.55
C ASP A 80 -3.43 -12.44 35.07
N ASN A 81 -3.06 -13.58 34.49
CA ASN A 81 -2.66 -13.69 33.09
C ASN A 81 -3.83 -13.42 32.14
N THR A 82 -5.04 -13.91 32.45
CA THR A 82 -6.24 -13.59 31.67
C THR A 82 -6.55 -12.10 31.71
N THR A 83 -6.47 -11.48 32.90
CA THR A 83 -6.68 -10.04 33.06
C THR A 83 -5.65 -9.25 32.26
N ARG A 84 -4.35 -9.54 32.42
CA ARG A 84 -3.27 -8.91 31.66
C ARG A 84 -3.44 -9.07 30.15
N LEU A 85 -3.89 -10.24 29.69
CA LEU A 85 -4.15 -10.51 28.29
C LEU A 85 -5.28 -9.62 27.75
N LEU A 86 -6.38 -9.48 28.49
CA LEU A 86 -7.50 -8.59 28.11
C LEU A 86 -7.08 -7.12 28.14
N GLU A 87 -6.30 -6.68 29.13
CA GLU A 87 -5.76 -5.32 29.18
C GLU A 87 -4.85 -5.03 27.98
N ARG A 88 -4.02 -6.01 27.60
CA ARG A 88 -3.17 -5.95 26.42
C ARG A 88 -4.01 -5.87 25.14
N GLU A 89 -4.97 -6.77 24.95
CA GLU A 89 -5.87 -6.73 23.79
C GLU A 89 -6.58 -5.38 23.70
N HIS A 90 -7.14 -4.88 24.81
CA HIS A 90 -7.79 -3.58 24.86
C HIS A 90 -6.86 -2.46 24.37
N ARG A 91 -5.61 -2.42 24.86
CA ARG A 91 -4.63 -1.41 24.47
C ARG A 91 -4.27 -1.50 22.98
N VAL A 92 -4.07 -2.72 22.48
CA VAL A 92 -3.72 -2.96 21.07
C VAL A 92 -4.87 -2.59 20.14
N TYR A 93 -6.09 -3.05 20.42
CA TYR A 93 -7.24 -2.70 19.59
C TYR A 93 -7.60 -1.22 19.69
N ALA A 94 -7.43 -0.57 20.85
CA ALA A 94 -7.60 0.87 20.95
C ALA A 94 -6.58 1.64 20.09
N LEU A 95 -5.30 1.22 20.10
CA LEU A 95 -4.26 1.80 19.26
C LEU A 95 -4.53 1.54 17.77
N LEU A 96 -4.98 0.33 17.43
CA LEU A 96 -5.32 -0.07 16.07
C LEU A 96 -6.48 0.78 15.53
N ALA A 97 -7.57 0.90 16.30
CA ALA A 97 -8.71 1.74 15.95
C ALA A 97 -8.30 3.20 15.72
N LYS A 98 -7.46 3.75 16.62
CA LYS A 98 -6.91 5.10 16.46
C LYS A 98 -6.03 5.20 15.21
N GLY A 99 -5.18 4.22 14.96
CA GLY A 99 -4.34 4.15 13.77
C GLY A 99 -5.16 4.19 12.49
N CYS A 100 -6.20 3.36 12.41
CA CYS A 100 -7.08 3.26 11.25
C CYS A 100 -7.94 4.51 11.00
N THR A 101 -8.25 5.29 12.03
CA THR A 101 -9.18 6.43 11.92
C THR A 101 -8.47 7.79 11.90
N SER A 102 -7.31 7.90 12.55
CA SER A 102 -6.67 9.20 12.84
C SER A 102 -5.28 9.38 12.22
N SER A 103 -4.61 8.32 11.76
CA SER A 103 -3.26 8.45 11.14
C SER A 103 -3.32 9.21 9.81
N PRO A 104 -2.41 10.14 9.50
CA PRO A 104 -2.45 10.90 8.25
C PRO A 104 -2.68 10.06 6.98
N ILE A 105 -3.52 10.56 6.08
CA ILE A 105 -3.75 9.96 4.77
C ILE A 105 -2.58 10.33 3.86
N LYS A 106 -1.88 9.33 3.33
CA LYS A 106 -0.71 9.47 2.45
C LYS A 106 -0.79 8.45 1.31
N SER A 107 0.08 8.60 0.30
CA SER A 107 0.23 7.60 -0.75
C SER A 107 0.70 6.27 -0.15
N CYS A 108 -0.09 5.23 -0.36
CA CYS A 108 0.13 3.87 0.13
C CYS A 108 0.89 3.00 -0.86
N VAL A 109 0.93 3.31 -2.16
CA VAL A 109 1.71 2.51 -3.12
C VAL A 109 3.20 2.67 -2.79
N GLU A 110 3.85 1.54 -2.53
CA GLU A 110 5.28 1.48 -2.29
C GLU A 110 6.05 1.13 -3.55
N ASP A 111 5.62 0.08 -4.23
CA ASP A 111 6.35 -0.51 -5.35
C ASP A 111 5.41 -1.18 -6.35
N ALA A 112 5.88 -1.31 -7.59
CA ALA A 112 5.21 -2.08 -8.63
C ALA A 112 5.87 -3.44 -8.75
N ILE A 113 5.06 -4.50 -8.72
CA ILE A 113 5.56 -5.88 -8.61
C ILE A 113 5.53 -6.59 -9.95
N THR A 114 4.36 -6.63 -10.59
CA THR A 114 4.21 -7.32 -11.87
C THR A 114 3.00 -6.82 -12.64
N ALA A 115 3.07 -6.88 -13.96
CA ALA A 115 1.96 -6.72 -14.87
C ALA A 115 1.66 -8.09 -15.52
N SER A 116 0.40 -8.38 -15.83
CA SER A 116 0.02 -9.61 -16.55
C SER A 116 0.70 -9.73 -17.91
N SER A 117 0.93 -8.60 -18.57
CA SER A 117 1.70 -8.50 -19.80
C SER A 117 2.38 -7.14 -19.89
N THR A 118 3.33 -7.00 -20.80
CA THR A 118 3.93 -5.71 -21.16
C THR A 118 4.33 -5.75 -22.62
N ASP A 119 3.98 -4.72 -23.39
CA ASP A 119 4.29 -4.69 -24.82
C ASP A 119 5.79 -4.49 -25.07
N ARG A 120 6.36 -3.38 -24.59
CA ARG A 120 7.79 -3.09 -24.77
C ARG A 120 8.49 -2.86 -23.43
N LEU A 121 9.38 -3.79 -23.08
CA LEU A 121 10.27 -3.66 -21.92
C LEU A 121 11.65 -3.15 -22.35
N PRO A 122 12.27 -2.24 -21.57
CA PRO A 122 11.78 -1.61 -20.33
C PRO A 122 10.96 -0.33 -20.54
N GLU A 123 10.63 0.04 -21.77
CA GLU A 123 10.05 1.34 -22.16
C GLU A 123 8.69 1.60 -21.50
N GLU A 124 7.83 0.59 -21.51
CA GLU A 124 6.42 0.65 -21.13
C GLU A 124 6.15 -0.21 -19.89
N SER A 125 7.15 -0.28 -19.00
CA SER A 125 7.08 -1.05 -17.77
C SER A 125 6.05 -0.47 -16.78
N ILE A 126 5.47 -1.37 -15.97
CA ILE A 126 4.64 -1.01 -14.80
C ILE A 126 5.33 -0.01 -13.86
N LEU A 127 6.66 0.00 -13.79
CA LEU A 127 7.43 0.96 -12.97
C LEU A 127 7.11 2.42 -13.32
N ASN A 128 6.74 2.71 -14.56
CA ASN A 128 6.37 4.05 -14.99
C ASN A 128 5.08 4.55 -14.30
N THR A 129 4.21 3.64 -13.87
CA THR A 129 2.93 3.97 -13.20
C THR A 129 3.07 4.50 -11.78
N LEU A 130 4.28 4.43 -11.20
CA LEU A 130 4.56 4.93 -9.86
C LEU A 130 4.78 6.44 -9.83
N ASP A 131 5.10 7.05 -10.97
CA ASP A 131 5.28 8.48 -11.12
C ASP A 131 3.99 9.09 -11.71
N GLU A 132 3.60 10.26 -11.25
CA GLU A 132 2.41 10.96 -11.75
C GLU A 132 2.66 11.68 -13.07
N ARG A 133 3.93 11.89 -13.44
CA ARG A 133 4.33 12.59 -14.65
C ARG A 133 4.11 11.72 -15.88
N GLU A 134 3.34 12.23 -16.83
CA GLU A 134 3.16 11.62 -18.16
C GLU A 134 4.44 11.57 -18.98
N ARG A 135 5.44 12.40 -18.63
CA ARG A 135 6.72 12.48 -19.30
C ARG A 135 7.86 12.66 -18.30
N ILE A 136 8.95 11.93 -18.52
CA ILE A 136 10.22 12.14 -17.84
C ILE A 136 11.17 12.78 -18.86
N GLY A 137 11.39 14.10 -18.72
CA GLY A 137 12.01 14.89 -19.77
C GLY A 137 11.13 14.93 -21.03
N GLY A 138 11.66 14.47 -22.17
CA GLY A 138 10.92 14.38 -23.43
C GLY A 138 10.17 13.05 -23.64
N THR A 139 10.44 12.03 -22.83
CA THR A 139 9.98 10.66 -23.06
C THR A 139 8.67 10.39 -22.32
N PRO A 140 7.63 9.84 -22.97
CA PRO A 140 6.43 9.38 -22.29
C PRO A 140 6.72 8.35 -21.20
N SER A 141 5.96 8.42 -20.11
CA SER A 141 6.06 7.54 -18.95
C SER A 141 4.69 6.92 -18.69
N TYR A 142 4.54 5.67 -19.11
CA TYR A 142 3.31 4.89 -18.98
C TYR A 142 3.63 3.40 -19.03
N TRP A 143 2.71 2.57 -18.53
CA TRP A 143 2.70 1.13 -18.81
C TRP A 143 1.81 0.82 -20.01
N SER A 144 2.18 -0.17 -20.81
CA SER A 144 1.39 -0.70 -21.92
C SER A 144 1.27 -2.22 -21.81
N SER A 145 0.04 -2.75 -21.88
CA SER A 145 -0.20 -4.19 -22.02
C SER A 145 0.27 -4.70 -23.38
N SER A 146 0.56 -5.99 -23.52
CA SER A 146 0.60 -6.60 -24.85
C SER A 146 -0.77 -6.52 -25.54
N GLY A 147 -0.75 -6.39 -26.87
CA GLY A 147 -1.97 -6.31 -27.68
C GLY A 147 -2.77 -7.61 -27.67
N HIS A 148 -4.10 -7.50 -27.76
CA HIS A 148 -4.98 -8.67 -27.80
C HIS A 148 -6.17 -8.48 -28.75
N HIS A 149 -6.56 -9.53 -29.50
CA HIS A 149 -7.68 -9.45 -30.46
C HIS A 149 -9.07 -9.34 -29.81
N LYS A 150 -9.22 -9.86 -28.59
CA LYS A 150 -10.49 -9.88 -27.85
C LYS A 150 -10.50 -8.80 -26.77
N THR A 151 -11.57 -8.01 -26.74
CA THR A 151 -11.82 -6.99 -25.69
C THR A 151 -12.09 -7.58 -24.32
N SER A 152 -12.56 -8.83 -24.25
CA SER A 152 -12.93 -9.51 -23.01
C SER A 152 -11.75 -10.02 -22.18
N VAL A 153 -10.53 -10.01 -22.72
CA VAL A 153 -9.34 -10.49 -21.99
C VAL A 153 -8.81 -9.38 -21.10
N PRO A 154 -8.78 -9.59 -19.77
CA PRO A 154 -8.38 -8.57 -18.82
C PRO A 154 -6.87 -8.37 -18.78
N GLU A 155 -6.44 -7.26 -18.17
CA GLU A 155 -5.06 -7.05 -17.74
C GLU A 155 -5.03 -6.74 -16.24
N THR A 156 -3.90 -7.02 -15.61
CA THR A 156 -3.69 -6.78 -14.19
C THR A 156 -2.34 -6.15 -13.90
N LEU A 157 -2.34 -5.29 -12.89
CA LEU A 157 -1.14 -4.68 -12.30
C LEU A 157 -1.13 -4.97 -10.80
N VAL A 158 -0.04 -5.55 -10.30
CA VAL A 158 0.16 -5.86 -8.88
C VAL A 158 1.12 -4.84 -8.28
N TYR A 159 0.70 -4.27 -7.15
CA TYR A 159 1.47 -3.31 -6.38
C TYR A 159 1.69 -3.79 -4.94
N LYS A 160 2.85 -3.43 -4.38
CA LYS A 160 3.13 -3.52 -2.95
C LYS A 160 2.77 -2.20 -2.29
N LEU A 161 2.13 -2.27 -1.14
CA LEU A 161 1.76 -1.14 -0.31
C LEU A 161 2.83 -0.87 0.75
N LYS A 162 2.85 0.36 1.27
CA LYS A 162 3.76 0.81 2.33
C LYS A 162 3.35 0.17 3.65
N GLY A 163 3.81 -1.05 3.88
CA GLY A 163 3.47 -1.86 5.04
C GLY A 163 2.43 -2.92 4.73
N ASP A 164 2.42 -3.94 5.58
CA ASP A 164 1.51 -5.09 5.51
C ASP A 164 0.13 -4.81 6.10
N LEU A 165 -0.07 -3.66 6.75
CA LEU A 165 -1.34 -3.22 7.30
C LEU A 165 -1.65 -1.77 6.88
N CYS A 166 -2.58 -1.60 5.95
CA CYS A 166 -2.97 -0.30 5.40
C CYS A 166 -4.48 -0.15 5.32
N VAL A 167 -5.02 0.98 5.76
CA VAL A 167 -6.42 1.36 5.48
C VAL A 167 -6.46 2.18 4.19
N ILE A 168 -7.06 1.65 3.14
CA ILE A 168 -7.20 2.31 1.84
C ILE A 168 -8.50 3.10 1.81
N THR A 169 -8.41 4.38 1.45
CA THR A 169 -9.54 5.33 1.45
C THR A 169 -9.86 5.85 0.06
N GLU A 170 -8.87 5.94 -0.83
CA GLU A 170 -9.04 6.48 -2.19
C GLU A 170 -8.15 5.70 -3.15
N LEU A 171 -8.69 5.43 -4.34
CA LEU A 171 -8.02 4.78 -5.44
C LEU A 171 -8.18 5.63 -6.68
N SER A 172 -7.10 5.83 -7.42
CA SER A 172 -7.13 6.62 -8.64
C SER A 172 -6.23 6.05 -9.72
N ILE A 173 -6.66 6.18 -10.97
CA ILE A 173 -5.90 5.72 -12.14
C ILE A 173 -6.01 6.76 -13.24
N GLN A 174 -4.91 6.99 -13.94
CA GLN A 174 -4.87 7.80 -15.15
C GLN A 174 -4.57 6.91 -16.36
N PRO A 175 -5.52 6.72 -17.29
CA PRO A 175 -5.23 6.13 -18.59
C PRO A 175 -4.23 6.97 -19.38
N PHE A 176 -3.45 6.33 -20.24
CA PHE A 176 -2.53 7.03 -21.13
C PHE A 176 -3.21 7.43 -22.46
N GLN A 177 -2.87 8.62 -22.94
CA GLN A 177 -3.21 9.09 -24.27
C GLN A 177 -1.99 9.00 -25.17
N ASP A 178 -2.15 8.36 -26.32
CA ASP A 178 -1.06 8.26 -27.28
C ASP A 178 -0.87 9.62 -27.96
N PHE A 179 0.30 10.23 -27.75
CA PHE A 179 0.64 11.53 -28.33
C PHE A 179 1.25 11.42 -29.73
N PHE A 180 1.60 10.20 -30.17
CA PHE A 180 2.23 9.94 -31.46
C PHE A 180 1.21 9.72 -32.58
N ASP A 181 0.03 9.21 -32.22
CA ASP A 181 -1.09 9.06 -33.14
C ASP A 181 -1.85 10.40 -33.32
N PRO A 182 -2.09 10.86 -34.57
CA PRO A 182 -2.86 12.05 -34.87
C PRO A 182 -4.25 12.10 -34.21
N GLY A 183 -4.93 10.96 -34.08
CA GLY A 183 -6.24 10.83 -33.43
C GLY A 183 -6.18 10.95 -31.90
N ARG A 184 -4.97 10.88 -31.33
CA ARG A 184 -4.69 10.90 -29.90
C ARG A 184 -5.60 9.98 -29.08
N PRO A 185 -5.67 8.69 -29.45
CA PRO A 185 -6.55 7.74 -28.81
C PRO A 185 -6.14 7.50 -27.35
N ILE A 186 -7.13 7.08 -26.55
CA ILE A 186 -6.94 6.77 -25.13
C ILE A 186 -7.08 5.26 -24.96
N TYR A 187 -5.98 4.61 -24.60
CA TYR A 187 -5.93 3.16 -24.42
C TYR A 187 -6.39 2.80 -23.01
N SER A 188 -7.70 2.83 -22.77
CA SER A 188 -8.31 2.53 -21.48
C SER A 188 -9.16 1.25 -21.53
N SER A 189 -9.76 0.92 -20.38
CA SER A 189 -10.74 -0.15 -20.24
C SER A 189 -12.14 0.41 -20.01
N HIS A 190 -13.17 -0.42 -20.14
CA HIS A 190 -14.53 -0.05 -19.78
C HIS A 190 -14.72 -0.01 -18.26
N TYR A 191 -14.08 -0.94 -17.56
CA TYR A 191 -14.16 -1.04 -16.11
C TYR A 191 -12.79 -1.31 -15.49
N VAL A 192 -12.69 -0.96 -14.22
CA VAL A 192 -11.59 -1.36 -13.34
C VAL A 192 -12.12 -1.97 -12.04
N ARG A 193 -11.36 -2.92 -11.49
CA ARG A 193 -11.64 -3.55 -10.21
C ARG A 193 -10.36 -3.63 -9.38
N PHE A 194 -10.51 -3.49 -8.06
CA PHE A 194 -9.40 -3.52 -7.13
C PHE A 194 -9.51 -4.72 -6.21
N ARG A 195 -8.38 -5.34 -5.90
CA ARG A 195 -8.29 -6.40 -4.89
C ARG A 195 -7.18 -6.10 -3.90
N PHE A 196 -7.39 -6.49 -2.66
CA PHE A 196 -6.38 -6.38 -1.61
C PHE A 196 -6.14 -7.72 -0.97
N GLY A 197 -4.89 -7.98 -0.58
CA GLY A 197 -4.53 -9.28 -0.07
C GLY A 197 -3.08 -9.39 0.36
N HIS A 198 -2.63 -10.64 0.41
CA HIS A 198 -1.30 -11.04 0.86
C HIS A 198 -0.68 -12.05 -0.10
N LEU A 199 0.64 -12.20 0.00
CA LEU A 199 1.36 -13.29 -0.67
C LEU A 199 1.13 -14.61 0.11
N ASP A 200 0.98 -15.72 -0.61
CA ASP A 200 0.94 -17.05 -0.02
C ASP A 200 2.35 -17.63 0.09
N ASN A 201 2.96 -17.42 1.25
CA ASN A 201 4.30 -17.91 1.58
C ASN A 201 4.40 -19.44 1.65
N LYS A 202 3.27 -20.18 1.66
CA LYS A 202 3.28 -21.66 1.64
C LYS A 202 3.44 -22.22 0.23
N SER A 203 3.26 -21.40 -0.80
CA SER A 203 3.42 -21.83 -2.18
C SER A 203 4.86 -21.64 -2.66
N HIS A 204 5.32 -22.54 -3.54
CA HIS A 204 6.63 -22.41 -4.20
C HIS A 204 6.63 -21.33 -5.30
N ASP A 205 5.45 -20.82 -5.67
CA ASP A 205 5.31 -19.76 -6.67
C ASP A 205 5.34 -18.38 -5.99
N LYS A 206 6.32 -17.56 -6.37
CA LYS A 206 6.51 -16.22 -5.83
C LYS A 206 5.40 -15.23 -6.21
N ASN A 207 4.46 -15.63 -7.06
CA ASN A 207 3.34 -14.81 -7.52
C ASN A 207 1.96 -15.34 -7.07
N ASN A 208 1.92 -16.25 -6.10
CA ASN A 208 0.64 -16.73 -5.59
C ASN A 208 0.06 -15.76 -4.55
N TYR A 209 -0.93 -14.97 -4.95
CA TYR A 209 -1.60 -14.01 -4.08
C TYR A 209 -2.97 -14.51 -3.62
N VAL A 210 -3.26 -14.30 -2.34
CA VAL A 210 -4.58 -14.54 -1.76
C VAL A 210 -5.28 -13.20 -1.56
N TRP A 211 -6.36 -12.99 -2.34
CA TRP A 211 -7.16 -11.77 -2.30
C TRP A 211 -8.29 -11.90 -1.27
N THR A 212 -8.21 -11.11 -0.20
CA THR A 212 -9.19 -11.13 0.91
C THR A 212 -10.29 -10.08 0.73
N TYR A 213 -10.09 -9.12 -0.16
CA TYR A 213 -11.09 -8.15 -0.57
C TYR A 213 -11.13 -8.02 -2.09
N THR A 214 -12.31 -7.82 -2.65
CA THR A 214 -12.53 -7.50 -4.07
C THR A 214 -13.61 -6.42 -4.16
N SER A 215 -13.30 -5.31 -4.83
CA SER A 215 -14.25 -4.22 -5.03
C SER A 215 -15.32 -4.57 -6.08
N GLN A 216 -16.36 -3.74 -6.14
CA GLN A 216 -17.21 -3.65 -7.33
C GLN A 216 -16.38 -3.25 -8.56
N GLN A 217 -16.96 -3.45 -9.75
CA GLN A 217 -16.41 -2.87 -10.97
C GLN A 217 -16.78 -1.41 -11.05
N PHE A 218 -15.81 -0.55 -11.29
CA PHE A 218 -16.02 0.87 -11.50
C PHE A 218 -15.91 1.18 -12.99
N PRO A 219 -16.84 1.98 -13.56
CA PRO A 219 -16.70 2.44 -14.93
C PRO A 219 -15.48 3.36 -15.06
N MET A 220 -14.73 3.21 -16.14
CA MET A 220 -13.55 4.03 -16.43
C MET A 220 -13.84 4.92 -17.63
N ALA A 221 -13.61 6.22 -17.46
CA ALA A 221 -13.80 7.20 -18.52
C ALA A 221 -12.67 7.09 -19.54
N GLN A 222 -12.98 7.35 -20.81
CA GLN A 222 -11.99 7.40 -21.89
C GLN A 222 -11.34 8.79 -21.92
N GLU A 223 -10.68 9.16 -20.82
CA GLU A 223 -10.11 10.49 -20.60
C GLU A 223 -8.74 10.38 -19.94
N ASN A 224 -7.79 11.15 -20.45
CA ASN A 224 -6.44 11.24 -19.91
C ASN A 224 -6.37 12.23 -18.75
N ARG A 225 -6.89 11.80 -17.61
CA ARG A 225 -6.80 12.49 -16.33
C ARG A 225 -6.81 11.47 -15.20
N LEU A 226 -6.35 11.88 -14.03
CA LEU A 226 -6.47 11.05 -12.84
C LEU A 226 -7.95 10.90 -12.46
N GLN A 227 -8.47 9.67 -12.57
CA GLN A 227 -9.86 9.33 -12.28
C GLN A 227 -9.94 8.69 -10.90
N ASN A 228 -10.90 9.11 -10.07
CA ASN A 228 -11.07 8.63 -8.71
C ASN A 228 -12.17 7.56 -8.63
N PHE A 229 -11.87 6.47 -7.93
CA PHE A 229 -12.76 5.33 -7.73
C PHE A 229 -13.07 5.19 -6.24
N GLN A 230 -14.27 5.63 -5.87
CA GLN A 230 -14.68 5.69 -4.47
C GLN A 230 -15.16 4.32 -3.98
N LEU A 231 -14.47 3.78 -2.97
CA LEU A 231 -14.92 2.59 -2.25
C LEU A 231 -16.16 2.92 -1.40
N PRO A 232 -17.11 1.98 -1.21
CA PRO A 232 -18.26 2.20 -0.34
C PRO A 232 -17.87 2.56 1.10
N GLU A 233 -16.79 1.97 1.58
CA GLU A 233 -16.19 2.20 2.89
C GLU A 233 -14.66 2.03 2.79
N PRO A 234 -13.87 2.64 3.71
CA PRO A 234 -12.44 2.39 3.79
C PRO A 234 -12.12 0.91 4.01
N VAL A 235 -11.12 0.39 3.31
CA VAL A 235 -10.79 -1.05 3.33
C VAL A 235 -9.47 -1.28 4.04
N LEU A 236 -9.46 -2.15 5.05
CA LEU A 236 -8.21 -2.59 5.68
C LEU A 236 -7.57 -3.71 4.85
N CYS A 237 -6.45 -3.41 4.19
CA CYS A 237 -5.59 -4.39 3.54
C CYS A 237 -4.66 -5.03 4.58
N ILE A 238 -4.78 -6.36 4.73
CA ILE A 238 -3.86 -7.21 5.49
C ILE A 238 -3.02 -7.99 4.48
N GLY A 239 -1.69 -7.83 4.56
CA GLY A 239 -0.72 -8.41 3.64
C GLY A 239 0.05 -7.41 2.78
N GLY A 240 -0.50 -6.21 2.59
CA GLY A 240 0.19 -5.13 1.89
C GLY A 240 0.27 -5.29 0.37
N PHE A 241 -0.63 -6.02 -0.27
CA PHE A 241 -0.68 -6.13 -1.73
C PHE A 241 -2.01 -5.64 -2.31
N MET A 242 -1.92 -4.99 -3.46
CA MET A 242 -3.05 -4.49 -4.24
C MET A 242 -2.97 -5.00 -5.69
N LEU A 243 -4.07 -5.53 -6.21
CA LEU A 243 -4.26 -5.82 -7.63
C LEU A 243 -5.18 -4.76 -8.23
N VAL A 244 -4.78 -4.20 -9.36
CA VAL A 244 -5.67 -3.45 -10.26
C VAL A 244 -5.99 -4.36 -11.44
N GLU A 245 -7.27 -4.54 -11.74
CA GLU A 245 -7.76 -5.41 -12.80
C GLU A 245 -8.57 -4.58 -13.80
N PHE A 246 -8.08 -4.48 -15.03
CA PHE A 246 -8.69 -3.74 -16.13
C PHE A 246 -9.54 -4.67 -16.99
N LEU A 247 -10.80 -4.29 -17.22
CA LEU A 247 -11.82 -5.14 -17.83
C LEU A 247 -12.46 -4.46 -19.03
N GLY A 248 -12.52 -5.17 -20.16
CA GLY A 248 -13.15 -4.68 -21.38
C GLY A 248 -12.28 -3.64 -22.09
N ARG A 249 -11.35 -4.08 -22.94
CA ARG A 249 -10.50 -3.18 -23.72
C ARG A 249 -11.35 -2.34 -24.68
N VAL A 250 -11.01 -1.06 -24.84
CA VAL A 250 -11.81 -0.12 -25.64
C VAL A 250 -11.13 0.23 -26.96
N GLN A 251 -9.86 0.62 -26.89
CA GLN A 251 -9.15 1.17 -28.03
C GLN A 251 -8.36 0.10 -28.78
N ARG A 252 -8.45 0.13 -30.11
CA ARG A 252 -7.65 -0.68 -31.03
C ARG A 252 -6.53 0.16 -31.62
N CYS A 253 -5.34 -0.42 -31.75
CA CYS A 253 -4.21 0.18 -32.44
C CYS A 253 -4.37 0.02 -33.95
N ASP A 254 -4.13 1.10 -34.71
CA ASP A 254 -4.29 1.11 -36.17
C ASP A 254 -3.17 0.37 -36.92
N ILE A 255 -2.05 0.07 -36.25
CA ILE A 255 -0.89 -0.58 -36.86
C ILE A 255 -1.10 -2.10 -36.99
N ASP A 256 -1.65 -2.74 -35.96
CA ASP A 256 -1.75 -4.20 -35.86
C ASP A 256 -3.16 -4.73 -35.60
N ASP A 257 -4.16 -3.83 -35.50
CA ASP A 257 -5.55 -4.16 -35.24
C ASP A 257 -5.79 -4.85 -33.87
N LEU A 258 -4.88 -4.65 -32.90
CA LEU A 258 -4.99 -5.22 -31.56
C LEU A 258 -5.50 -4.21 -30.53
N TYR A 259 -6.16 -4.72 -29.48
CA TYR A 259 -6.60 -3.89 -28.36
C TYR A 259 -5.55 -3.81 -27.27
N TYR A 260 -5.28 -2.58 -26.82
CA TYR A 260 -4.26 -2.27 -25.81
C TYR A 260 -4.89 -1.55 -24.61
N ILE A 261 -4.23 -1.67 -23.45
CA ILE A 261 -4.50 -0.87 -22.25
C ILE A 261 -3.19 -0.21 -21.86
N CYS A 262 -3.22 1.11 -21.70
CA CYS A 262 -2.09 1.91 -21.31
C CYS A 262 -2.43 2.78 -20.09
N VAL A 263 -1.54 2.80 -19.10
CA VAL A 263 -1.77 3.48 -17.81
C VAL A 263 -0.60 4.39 -17.51
N THR A 264 -0.87 5.67 -17.31
CA THR A 264 0.13 6.65 -16.88
C THR A 264 0.45 6.50 -15.41
N HIS A 265 -0.56 6.45 -14.55
CA HIS A 265 -0.37 6.52 -13.10
C HIS A 265 -1.41 5.70 -12.35
N VAL A 266 -0.97 5.03 -11.27
CA VAL A 266 -1.83 4.37 -10.29
C VAL A 266 -1.55 4.93 -8.91
N LYS A 267 -2.60 5.38 -8.23
CA LYS A 267 -2.54 5.98 -6.91
C LYS A 267 -3.48 5.25 -5.96
N ALA A 268 -2.97 4.90 -4.78
CA ALA A 268 -3.77 4.48 -3.65
C ALA A 268 -3.42 5.38 -2.46
N MET A 269 -4.41 6.05 -1.88
CA MET A 269 -4.24 6.86 -0.68
C MET A 269 -4.87 6.16 0.51
N GLY A 270 -4.26 6.32 1.66
CA GLY A 270 -4.71 5.66 2.86
C GLY A 270 -3.81 5.90 4.06
N ARG A 271 -3.98 5.06 5.06
CA ARG A 271 -3.29 5.15 6.34
C ARG A 271 -2.45 3.88 6.52
N SER A 272 -1.14 4.03 6.40
CA SER A 272 -0.19 2.95 6.70
C SER A 272 0.01 2.84 8.21
N LEU A 273 -0.07 1.63 8.73
CA LEU A 273 0.11 1.33 10.15
C LEU A 273 1.47 0.68 10.46
N THR A 274 2.38 0.68 9.48
CA THR A 274 3.67 -0.05 9.53
C THR A 274 4.61 0.35 10.67
N LYS A 275 4.40 1.51 11.30
CA LYS A 275 5.21 1.97 12.45
C LYS A 275 4.73 1.40 13.78
N SER A 276 3.43 1.14 13.89
CA SER A 276 2.81 0.62 15.10
C SER A 276 2.66 -0.89 15.06
N PHE A 277 2.46 -1.44 13.86
CA PHE A 277 2.11 -2.85 13.68
C PHE A 277 2.89 -3.51 12.55
N ARG A 278 3.01 -4.82 12.66
CA ARG A 278 3.45 -5.74 11.62
C ARG A 278 2.53 -6.95 11.62
N VAL A 279 2.14 -7.40 10.43
CA VAL A 279 1.39 -8.64 10.24
C VAL A 279 2.37 -9.81 10.31
N VAL A 280 1.96 -10.86 11.01
CA VAL A 280 2.64 -12.14 11.07
C VAL A 280 1.82 -13.13 10.27
N ASP A 281 2.52 -13.92 9.45
CA ASP A 281 1.93 -14.84 8.50
C ASP A 281 0.86 -15.75 9.12
N PRO A 282 -0.12 -16.18 8.30
CA PRO A 282 -1.16 -17.08 8.76
C PRO A 282 -0.59 -18.37 9.32
N ASP A 283 -1.15 -18.80 10.44
CA ASP A 283 -0.81 -20.09 11.04
C ASP A 283 -1.46 -21.28 10.31
N GLU A 284 -1.51 -22.44 10.94
CA GLU A 284 -2.20 -23.63 10.41
C GLU A 284 -3.71 -23.42 10.25
N SER A 285 -4.32 -22.55 11.07
CA SER A 285 -5.74 -22.19 10.98
C SER A 285 -6.04 -21.14 9.89
N GLY A 286 -5.01 -20.57 9.26
CA GLY A 286 -5.15 -19.51 8.28
C GLY A 286 -5.41 -18.13 8.91
N LYS A 287 -5.16 -17.96 10.21
CA LYS A 287 -5.34 -16.69 10.93
C LYS A 287 -4.01 -15.97 11.12
N PHE A 288 -4.03 -14.66 10.94
CA PHE A 288 -2.88 -13.78 11.05
C PHE A 288 -2.56 -13.43 12.50
N GLY A 289 -1.27 -13.20 12.75
CA GLY A 289 -0.84 -12.47 13.93
C GLY A 289 -0.66 -10.99 13.70
N LEU A 290 -0.88 -10.21 14.76
CA LEU A 290 -0.59 -8.79 14.80
C LEU A 290 0.53 -8.55 15.81
N LYS A 291 1.72 -8.21 15.33
CA LYS A 291 2.85 -7.82 16.17
C LYS A 291 2.84 -6.32 16.40
N VAL A 292 2.89 -5.90 17.65
CA VAL A 292 3.01 -4.49 18.05
C VAL A 292 4.48 -4.10 18.07
N LEU A 293 4.81 -3.07 17.28
CA LEU A 293 6.16 -2.50 17.19
C LEU A 293 6.33 -1.31 18.11
N SER A 294 5.29 -0.47 18.23
CA SER A 294 5.31 0.72 19.07
C SER A 294 3.90 1.11 19.51
N TYR A 295 3.80 1.56 20.76
CA TYR A 295 2.57 2.14 21.31
C TYR A 295 2.51 3.67 21.19
N SER A 296 3.45 4.29 20.47
CA SER A 296 3.45 5.74 20.30
C SER A 296 2.27 6.18 19.43
N ASP A 297 1.87 7.44 19.60
CA ASP A 297 0.78 8.02 18.83
C ASP A 297 1.10 8.03 17.32
N PRO A 298 0.29 7.38 16.46
CA PRO A 298 0.52 7.34 15.02
C PRO A 298 0.59 8.74 14.38
N GLN A 299 -0.11 9.74 14.92
CA GLN A 299 -0.04 11.11 14.43
C GLN A 299 1.33 11.75 14.70
N LYS A 300 1.80 11.67 15.94
CA LYS A 300 3.10 12.24 16.35
C LYS A 300 4.29 11.59 15.67
N MET A 301 4.18 10.28 15.36
CA MET A 301 5.24 9.59 14.61
C MET A 301 5.38 10.07 13.16
N ASN A 302 4.33 10.68 12.59
CA ASN A 302 4.39 11.24 11.24
C ASN A 302 4.90 12.68 11.24
N GLU A 303 4.53 13.50 12.22
CA GLU A 303 5.00 14.89 12.36
C GLU A 303 6.53 14.93 12.46
N LYS A 304 7.13 14.06 13.30
CA LYS A 304 8.59 13.96 13.44
C LYS A 304 9.31 13.60 12.14
N GLU A 305 8.72 12.75 11.32
CA GLU A 305 9.31 12.38 10.02
C GLU A 305 9.25 13.53 9.00
N GLU A 306 8.18 14.32 9.01
CA GLU A 306 8.08 15.49 8.12
C GLU A 306 9.08 16.57 8.53
N GLU A 307 9.30 16.75 9.83
CA GLU A 307 10.35 17.62 10.37
C GLU A 307 11.75 17.12 10.03
N GLU A 308 12.02 15.81 10.17
CA GLU A 308 13.31 15.21 9.81
C GLU A 308 13.57 15.16 8.29
N ALA A 309 12.51 15.12 7.47
CA ALA A 309 12.63 15.05 6.01
C ALA A 309 12.97 16.41 5.34
N GLY A 310 12.75 17.54 6.01
CA GLY A 310 13.12 18.90 5.55
C GLY A 310 12.47 19.38 4.23
N PRO A 311 12.59 20.68 3.87
CA PRO A 311 12.12 21.20 2.58
C PRO A 311 13.00 20.66 1.45
N SER A 312 12.41 19.81 0.60
CA SER A 312 13.12 19.02 -0.40
C SER A 312 13.62 19.85 -1.58
N VAL A 313 14.94 20.01 -1.71
CA VAL A 313 15.57 20.38 -3.00
C VAL A 313 16.30 19.18 -3.62
N PHE A 314 16.73 18.19 -2.83
CA PHE A 314 17.25 16.92 -3.36
C PHE A 314 16.86 15.78 -2.40
N ARG A 315 15.84 14.99 -2.77
CA ARG A 315 15.64 13.69 -2.14
C ARG A 315 16.82 12.78 -2.54
N PRO A 316 17.44 12.03 -1.61
CA PRO A 316 18.44 11.04 -1.97
C PRO A 316 17.83 10.07 -2.99
N MET A 317 18.57 9.75 -4.06
CA MET A 317 18.17 8.69 -5.00
C MET A 317 17.91 7.40 -4.21
N ARG A 318 16.65 7.04 -4.04
CA ARG A 318 16.26 5.69 -3.63
C ARG A 318 16.56 4.78 -4.84
N ASN A 319 16.96 3.52 -4.63
CA ASN A 319 17.26 2.56 -5.72
C ASN A 319 16.20 2.52 -6.86
N ARG A 320 14.95 2.92 -6.56
CA ARG A 320 13.83 3.11 -7.51
C ARG A 320 14.14 4.09 -8.65
N ASN A 321 14.81 5.20 -8.33
CA ASN A 321 15.22 6.18 -9.33
C ASN A 321 16.42 5.68 -10.13
N LEU A 322 17.22 4.75 -9.58
CA LEU A 322 18.35 4.15 -10.30
C LEU A 322 17.85 3.19 -11.38
N GLU A 323 16.84 2.37 -11.14
CA GLU A 323 16.26 1.53 -12.21
C GLU A 323 15.56 2.36 -13.28
N GLN A 324 14.78 3.37 -12.89
CA GLN A 324 14.20 4.31 -13.86
C GLN A 324 15.26 5.11 -14.61
N LEU A 325 16.34 5.53 -13.94
CA LEU A 325 17.47 6.22 -14.56
C LEU A 325 18.29 5.27 -15.45
N VAL A 326 18.51 4.03 -15.04
CA VAL A 326 19.21 3.01 -15.84
C VAL A 326 18.37 2.68 -17.06
N ASN A 327 17.05 2.52 -16.93
CA ASN A 327 16.15 2.37 -18.07
C ASN A 327 16.17 3.62 -18.96
N PHE A 328 16.18 4.83 -18.37
CA PHE A 328 16.33 6.08 -19.11
C PHE A 328 17.67 6.18 -19.86
N LEU A 329 18.77 5.74 -19.25
CA LEU A 329 20.11 5.71 -19.84
C LEU A 329 20.24 4.63 -20.91
N HIS A 330 19.62 3.46 -20.75
CA HIS A 330 19.52 2.44 -21.80
C HIS A 330 18.72 2.97 -23.01
N ARG A 331 17.65 3.72 -22.76
CA ARG A 331 16.87 4.40 -23.82
C ARG A 331 17.67 5.49 -24.56
N HIS A 332 18.74 6.01 -23.94
CA HIS A 332 19.60 7.05 -24.50
C HIS A 332 21.08 6.62 -24.41
N SER A 333 21.41 5.39 -24.83
CA SER A 333 22.81 5.00 -24.99
C SER A 333 23.44 5.96 -26.00
N THR A 334 24.11 6.99 -25.50
CA THR A 334 24.94 7.84 -26.33
C THR A 334 26.05 6.96 -26.86
N ASP A 335 26.01 6.63 -28.15
CA ASP A 335 27.22 6.40 -28.93
C ASP A 335 28.04 7.71 -28.89
N VAL A 336 28.67 7.98 -27.74
CA VAL A 336 29.79 8.90 -27.70
C VAL A 336 30.94 8.09 -28.26
N GLN A 337 31.07 8.11 -29.58
CA GLN A 337 32.31 7.78 -30.24
C GLN A 337 33.34 8.76 -29.69
N TYR A 338 34.15 8.31 -28.73
CA TYR A 338 35.31 9.07 -28.27
C TYR A 338 36.25 9.18 -29.47
N VAL A 339 36.11 10.27 -30.22
CA VAL A 339 37.13 10.70 -31.16
C VAL A 339 38.28 11.19 -30.30
N TRP A 340 39.28 10.32 -30.13
CA TRP A 340 40.58 10.75 -29.62
C TRP A 340 41.10 11.81 -30.59
N PRO A 341 41.50 13.00 -30.12
CA PRO A 341 42.23 13.91 -30.98
C PRO A 341 43.51 13.17 -31.41
N GLU A 342 43.69 13.02 -32.72
CA GLU A 342 44.95 12.57 -33.29
C GLU A 342 46.05 13.46 -32.71
N SER A 343 47.06 12.82 -32.15
CA SER A 343 48.26 13.49 -31.67
C SER A 343 48.86 14.27 -32.84
N ASP A 344 48.91 15.59 -32.72
CA ASP A 344 49.72 16.42 -33.60
C ASP A 344 51.16 15.91 -33.53
N GLU A 345 51.61 15.32 -34.63
CA GLU A 345 53.01 15.00 -34.88
C GLU A 345 53.75 16.34 -35.05
N ASP A 346 54.49 16.75 -34.02
CA ASP A 346 55.48 17.81 -34.12
C ASP A 346 56.65 17.29 -34.98
N ASP A 347 56.57 17.55 -36.28
CA ASP A 347 57.69 17.59 -37.22
C ASP A 347 58.50 18.88 -36.96
N GLU A 348 59.60 18.77 -36.22
CA GLU A 348 60.76 19.65 -36.39
C GLU A 348 61.98 18.78 -36.72
N SER A 349 62.17 18.57 -38.02
CA SER A 349 63.47 18.26 -38.63
C SER A 349 64.29 19.54 -38.72
N ASP A 350 65.57 19.46 -38.34
CA ASP A 350 66.76 20.21 -38.80
C ASP A 350 67.82 20.08 -37.68
N GLU A 351 69.10 19.71 -37.83
CA GLU A 351 70.03 19.66 -38.96
C GLU A 351 71.27 18.82 -38.53
N GLU A 352 71.81 18.06 -39.49
CA GLU A 352 73.23 17.85 -39.86
C GLU A 352 74.33 17.19 -38.96
N GLU A 353 75.29 16.63 -39.73
CA GLU A 353 76.66 16.12 -39.45
C GLU A 353 76.77 14.60 -39.15
N VAL A 354 77.42 13.72 -39.95
CA VAL A 354 78.35 13.76 -41.11
C VAL A 354 78.19 12.47 -41.92
#